data_AF-A0A9E6V2Z7-F1
#
_entry.id   AF-A0A9E6V2Z7-F1
#
_cell.length_a   1.000
_cell.length_b   1.000
_cell.length_c   1.000
_cell.angle_alpha   90.00
_cell.angle_beta   90.00
_cell.angle_gamma   90.00
#
_symmetry.space_group_name_H-M   'P 1'
#
loop_
_entity.id
_entity.type
_entity.pdbx_description
1 polymer ?
#
loop_
_entity_poly.entity_id
_entity_poly.type
_entity_poly.pdbx_seq_one_letter_code
_entity_poly.pdbx_strand_id
1 'polypeptide(L)'
;MLRYLQHTLKNQPELKEVVIGIDFFMFNELLGNQPGFDENRLEKTHLIPSDIMNSLFSVDTLDVSRETILANLEGENKTNSENSMGFVPHTQYQDGKTKGRFTNAINVYYKFHHQYKFSDKYFTDFQKIVNLCRENNIKLTVFISPSHAIQWESIRATGEFKTWENWKRKLVQVTPVWDFSGYNSITTEKLQDVMENYADSSHYTKPVGDLILNRILDYQPDKVPGDFGVLLTPENIESHLDKIRTDREVWVKNHQDELELVQRLEKEFVENQKKNKKNK
;
A
#
# COMPACT_ATOMS: atom_id res chain seq x y z
N MET A 1 8.69 -1.06 -9.86
CA MET A 1 9.46 -0.05 -9.08
C MET A 1 10.85 0.22 -9.66
N LEU A 2 11.72 -0.79 -9.79
CA LEU A 2 13.10 -0.60 -10.29
C LEU A 2 13.17 0.20 -11.60
N ARG A 3 12.37 -0.18 -12.61
CA ARG A 3 12.35 0.54 -13.90
C ARG A 3 11.89 2.00 -13.79
N TYR A 4 11.01 2.33 -12.84
CA TYR A 4 10.59 3.72 -12.58
C TYR A 4 11.71 4.54 -11.94
N LEU A 5 12.49 3.96 -11.02
CA LEU A 5 13.66 4.64 -10.46
C LEU A 5 14.72 4.87 -11.54
N GLN A 6 14.98 3.89 -12.40
CA GLN A 6 15.90 4.04 -13.54
C GLN A 6 15.44 5.14 -14.51
N HIS A 7 14.14 5.17 -14.84
CA HIS A 7 13.55 6.25 -15.63
C HIS A 7 13.71 7.61 -14.95
N THR A 8 13.46 7.69 -13.63
CA THR A 8 13.61 8.93 -12.85
C THR A 8 15.05 9.42 -12.90
N LEU A 9 16.02 8.54 -12.63
CA LEU A 9 17.44 8.90 -12.67
C LEU A 9 17.92 9.36 -14.05
N LYS A 10 17.42 8.74 -15.11
CA LYS A 10 17.73 9.17 -16.48
C LYS A 10 17.21 10.57 -16.78
N ASN A 11 16.07 10.95 -16.20
CA ASN A 11 15.41 12.23 -16.46
C ASN A 11 15.70 13.30 -15.38
N GLN A 12 16.31 12.93 -14.27
CA GLN A 12 16.66 13.78 -13.12
C GLN A 12 18.04 13.33 -12.59
N PRO A 13 19.14 13.62 -13.32
CA PRO A 13 20.47 13.13 -12.95
C PRO A 13 20.97 13.69 -11.62
N GLU A 14 20.41 14.79 -11.14
CA GLU A 14 20.68 15.40 -9.83
C GLU A 14 19.81 14.88 -8.67
N LEU A 15 19.08 13.76 -8.85
CA LEU A 15 18.25 13.15 -7.81
C LEU A 15 19.06 12.88 -6.53
N LYS A 16 18.63 13.45 -5.39
CA LYS A 16 19.37 13.35 -4.11
C LYS A 16 18.73 12.42 -3.08
N GLU A 17 17.42 12.28 -3.11
CA GLU A 17 16.68 11.53 -2.10
C GLU A 17 15.51 10.78 -2.74
N VAL A 18 15.31 9.54 -2.29
CA VAL A 18 14.19 8.67 -2.67
C VAL A 18 13.57 8.15 -1.38
N VAL A 19 12.26 8.34 -1.25
CA VAL A 19 11.44 7.71 -0.20
C VAL A 19 10.52 6.71 -0.87
N ILE A 20 10.61 5.44 -0.49
CA ILE A 20 9.85 4.35 -1.14
C ILE A 20 9.09 3.52 -0.11
N GLY A 21 7.77 3.42 -0.32
CA GLY A 21 6.90 2.51 0.42
C GLY A 21 6.92 1.12 -0.23
N ILE A 22 7.03 0.08 0.59
CA ILE A 22 6.98 -1.31 0.14
C ILE A 22 5.97 -2.12 0.94
N ASP A 23 5.31 -3.05 0.25
CA ASP A 23 4.30 -3.94 0.82
C ASP A 23 4.65 -5.41 0.58
N PHE A 24 4.23 -6.28 1.50
CA PHE A 24 4.53 -7.70 1.47
C PHE A 24 4.04 -8.40 0.19
N PHE A 25 2.86 -8.02 -0.31
CA PHE A 25 2.29 -8.60 -1.53
C PHE A 25 3.15 -8.32 -2.77
N MET A 26 3.93 -7.23 -2.79
CA MET A 26 4.78 -6.85 -3.94
C MET A 26 5.89 -7.87 -4.21
N PHE A 27 6.17 -8.74 -3.23
CA PHE A 27 7.15 -9.80 -3.32
C PHE A 27 6.51 -11.17 -3.62
N ASN A 28 5.24 -11.21 -4.03
CA ASN A 28 4.57 -12.45 -4.45
C ASN A 28 4.86 -12.77 -5.92
N GLU A 29 5.49 -13.91 -6.20
CA GLU A 29 5.83 -14.39 -7.55
C GLU A 29 4.61 -14.56 -8.47
N LEU A 30 3.43 -14.76 -7.89
CA LEU A 30 2.18 -14.94 -8.65
C LEU A 30 1.55 -13.61 -9.08
N LEU A 31 2.05 -12.47 -8.62
CA LEU A 31 1.55 -11.15 -9.01
C LEU A 31 2.42 -10.56 -10.12
N GLY A 32 1.81 -10.36 -11.28
CA GLY A 32 2.43 -9.66 -12.41
C GLY A 32 2.38 -8.14 -12.28
N ASN A 33 2.98 -7.45 -13.25
CA ASN A 33 2.81 -6.01 -13.39
C ASN A 33 1.34 -5.67 -13.64
N GLN A 34 0.91 -4.49 -13.19
CA GLN A 34 -0.43 -3.99 -13.45
C GLN A 34 -0.65 -3.84 -14.97
N PRO A 35 -1.87 -4.07 -15.51
CA PRO A 35 -2.13 -4.00 -16.96
C PRO A 35 -1.73 -2.68 -17.62
N GLY A 36 -1.72 -1.57 -16.87
CA GLY A 36 -1.30 -0.25 -17.38
C GLY A 36 0.23 -0.02 -17.42
N PHE A 37 1.04 -0.95 -16.92
CA PHE A 37 2.50 -0.86 -16.97
C PHE A 37 3.00 -1.22 -18.38
N ASP A 38 3.67 -0.26 -19.03
CA ASP A 38 4.36 -0.47 -20.29
C ASP A 38 5.82 0.00 -20.16
N GLU A 39 6.74 -0.94 -20.27
CA GLU A 39 8.18 -0.67 -20.18
C GLU A 39 8.67 0.21 -21.33
N ASN A 40 7.97 0.23 -22.47
CA ASN A 40 8.30 1.09 -23.60
C ASN A 40 8.10 2.58 -23.29
N ARG A 41 7.36 2.93 -22.24
CA ARG A 41 7.19 4.31 -21.76
C ARG A 41 8.37 4.80 -20.92
N LEU A 42 9.20 3.88 -20.44
CA LEU A 42 10.27 4.18 -19.50
C LEU A 42 11.56 4.56 -20.22
N GLU A 43 12.43 5.26 -19.48
CA GLU A 43 13.71 5.79 -19.98
C GLU A 43 13.62 6.66 -21.25
N LYS A 44 12.45 7.23 -21.54
CA LYS A 44 12.28 8.26 -22.58
C LYS A 44 12.34 9.64 -21.96
N THR A 45 12.93 10.59 -22.68
CA THR A 45 12.95 12.03 -22.38
C THR A 45 11.85 12.80 -23.11
N HIS A 46 10.99 12.08 -23.83
CA HIS A 46 9.89 12.61 -24.64
C HIS A 46 8.65 11.73 -24.46
N LEU A 47 7.48 12.35 -24.59
CA LEU A 47 6.20 11.65 -24.60
C LEU A 47 6.07 10.81 -25.87
N ILE A 48 5.50 9.61 -25.75
CA ILE A 48 5.26 8.75 -26.91
C ILE A 48 4.08 9.35 -27.71
N PRO A 49 4.21 9.61 -29.02
CA PRO A 49 3.15 10.21 -29.82
C PRO A 49 1.84 9.42 -29.79
N SER A 50 1.88 8.09 -29.72
CA SER A 50 0.69 7.25 -29.56
C SER A 50 0.03 7.41 -28.19
N ASP A 51 0.79 7.66 -27.13
CA ASP A 51 0.22 7.93 -25.80
C ASP A 51 -0.40 9.32 -25.73
N ILE A 52 0.23 10.31 -26.37
CA ILE A 52 -0.37 11.64 -26.54
C ILE A 52 -1.66 11.53 -27.36
N MET A 53 -1.64 10.81 -28.48
CA MET A 53 -2.82 10.62 -29.33
C MET A 53 -3.93 9.88 -28.59
N ASN A 54 -3.61 8.80 -27.87
CA ASN A 54 -4.60 8.05 -27.10
C ASN A 54 -5.13 8.83 -25.89
N SER A 55 -4.32 9.68 -25.26
CA SER A 55 -4.75 10.56 -24.16
C SER A 55 -5.55 11.78 -24.64
N LEU A 56 -5.27 12.30 -25.84
CA LEU A 56 -5.96 13.46 -26.42
C LEU A 56 -7.19 13.08 -27.26
N PHE A 57 -7.24 11.87 -27.81
CA PHE A 57 -8.30 11.37 -28.69
C PHE A 57 -9.02 10.12 -28.14
N SER A 58 -8.89 9.81 -26.84
CA SER A 58 -9.82 8.85 -26.24
C SER A 58 -11.21 9.49 -26.26
N VAL A 59 -12.05 9.02 -27.19
CA VAL A 59 -13.45 9.42 -27.37
C VAL A 59 -14.23 9.25 -26.06
N ASP A 60 -13.82 8.28 -25.23
CA ASP A 60 -14.35 8.08 -23.87
C ASP A 60 -14.15 9.31 -22.96
N THR A 61 -13.05 10.06 -23.12
CA THR A 61 -12.79 11.31 -22.35
C THR A 61 -13.70 12.46 -22.77
N LEU A 62 -14.14 12.50 -24.04
CA LEU A 62 -15.09 13.51 -24.52
C LEU A 62 -16.51 13.21 -24.04
N ASP A 63 -16.89 11.94 -24.01
CA ASP A 63 -18.18 11.50 -23.45
C ASP A 63 -18.23 11.72 -21.94
N VAL A 64 -17.18 11.35 -21.19
CA VAL A 64 -17.08 11.61 -19.74
C VAL A 64 -17.08 13.10 -19.43
N SER A 65 -16.42 13.93 -20.26
CA SER A 65 -16.45 15.39 -20.10
C SER A 65 -17.85 15.97 -20.37
N ARG A 66 -18.57 15.45 -21.38
CA ARG A 66 -19.93 15.86 -21.71
C ARG A 66 -20.92 15.49 -20.60
N GLU A 67 -20.85 14.26 -20.08
CA GLU A 67 -21.64 13.81 -18.93
C GLU A 67 -21.33 14.65 -17.68
N THR A 68 -20.06 15.00 -17.46
CA THR A 68 -19.66 15.88 -16.35
C THR A 68 -20.22 17.30 -16.49
N ILE A 69 -20.24 17.87 -17.70
CA ILE A 69 -20.83 19.20 -17.96
C ILE A 69 -22.35 19.17 -17.75
N LEU A 70 -23.03 18.12 -18.20
CA LEU A 70 -24.47 17.95 -18.01
C LEU A 70 -24.82 17.78 -16.52
N ALA A 71 -24.08 16.96 -15.79
CA ALA A 71 -24.26 16.77 -14.35
C ALA A 71 -24.03 18.07 -13.54
N ASN A 72 -23.09 18.92 -13.97
CA ASN A 72 -22.86 20.24 -13.36
C ASN A 72 -23.98 21.25 -13.66
N LEU A 73 -24.68 21.13 -14.80
CA LEU A 73 -25.81 21.99 -15.16
C LEU A 73 -27.11 21.59 -14.43
N GLU A 74 -27.26 20.32 -14.06
CA GLU A 74 -28.42 19.81 -13.31
C GLU A 74 -28.33 20.04 -11.80
N GLY A 75 -27.26 20.67 -11.30
CA GLY A 75 -27.13 21.05 -9.89
C GLY A 75 -26.74 19.91 -8.95
N GLU A 76 -26.38 18.73 -9.46
CA GLU A 76 -25.67 17.73 -8.67
C GLU A 76 -24.21 18.19 -8.49
N ASN A 77 -23.93 18.86 -7.38
CA ASN A 77 -22.56 19.08 -6.91
C ASN A 77 -21.91 17.73 -6.57
N LYS A 78 -21.37 17.06 -7.60
CA LYS A 78 -20.31 16.05 -7.46
C LYS A 78 -19.06 16.61 -8.13
N THR A 79 -18.43 17.57 -7.47
CA THR A 79 -17.11 18.06 -7.88
C THR A 79 -16.08 16.96 -7.67
N ASN A 80 -15.91 16.11 -8.68
CA ASN A 80 -14.66 15.40 -8.95
C ASN A 80 -13.74 16.32 -9.74
N SER A 81 -13.49 17.54 -9.24
CA SER A 81 -12.44 18.37 -9.82
C SER A 81 -11.11 17.77 -9.39
N GLU A 82 -10.38 17.19 -10.35
CA GLU A 82 -8.96 16.94 -10.21
C GLU A 82 -8.32 18.20 -9.63
N ASN A 83 -7.58 18.05 -8.53
CA ASN A 83 -6.82 19.19 -8.04
C ASN A 83 -5.75 19.55 -9.09
N SER A 84 -5.21 20.77 -9.01
CA SER A 84 -4.14 21.27 -9.90
C SER A 84 -2.83 20.46 -9.86
N MET A 85 -2.81 19.34 -9.14
CA MET A 85 -1.68 18.41 -9.00
C MET A 85 -1.99 17.01 -9.57
N GLY A 86 -3.12 16.82 -10.26
CA GLY A 86 -3.47 15.55 -10.93
C GLY A 86 -3.89 14.42 -9.98
N PHE A 87 -4.31 14.75 -8.76
CA PHE A 87 -4.90 13.76 -7.84
C PHE A 87 -6.42 13.91 -7.83
N VAL A 88 -7.12 12.79 -7.99
CA VAL A 88 -8.56 12.69 -7.70
C VAL A 88 -8.74 12.93 -6.21
N PRO A 89 -9.44 13.99 -5.76
CA PRO A 89 -9.70 14.18 -4.35
C PRO A 89 -10.55 13.00 -3.85
N HIS A 90 -9.92 12.06 -3.15
CA HIS A 90 -10.61 10.98 -2.42
C HIS A 90 -11.34 11.60 -1.22
N THR A 91 -12.45 12.28 -1.49
CA THR A 91 -13.33 12.89 -0.47
C THR A 91 -14.55 12.01 -0.17
N GLN A 92 -14.77 10.93 -0.92
CA GLN A 92 -15.98 10.11 -0.82
C GLN A 92 -15.88 8.89 0.13
N TYR A 93 -14.86 8.79 0.99
CA TYR A 93 -14.76 7.67 1.93
C TYR A 93 -15.43 7.92 3.29
N GLN A 94 -15.93 9.13 3.57
CA GLN A 94 -16.69 9.43 4.79
C GLN A 94 -18.21 9.26 4.59
N ASP A 95 -18.61 8.29 3.76
CA ASP A 95 -19.98 8.03 3.32
C ASP A 95 -20.73 6.98 4.17
N GLY A 96 -20.16 6.57 5.30
CA GLY A 96 -20.71 5.53 6.16
C GLY A 96 -20.51 4.09 5.66
N LYS A 97 -19.83 3.85 4.53
CA LYS A 97 -19.66 2.51 3.92
C LYS A 97 -18.33 1.84 4.22
N THR A 98 -17.64 2.26 5.28
CA THR A 98 -16.28 1.81 5.62
C THR A 98 -16.19 0.30 5.78
N LYS A 99 -17.16 -0.32 6.46
CA LYS A 99 -17.18 -1.79 6.66
C LYS A 99 -17.19 -2.56 5.32
N GLY A 100 -17.90 -2.05 4.32
CA GLY A 100 -17.93 -2.64 2.98
C GLY A 100 -16.58 -2.50 2.26
N ARG A 101 -15.94 -1.33 2.37
CA ARG A 101 -14.60 -1.10 1.83
C ARG A 101 -13.54 -1.99 2.48
N PHE A 102 -13.54 -2.09 3.81
CA PHE A 102 -12.66 -2.99 4.56
C PHE A 102 -12.88 -4.46 4.15
N THR A 103 -14.14 -4.89 4.04
CA THR A 103 -14.47 -6.24 3.57
C THR A 103 -13.92 -6.52 2.17
N ASN A 104 -14.06 -5.56 1.24
CA ASN A 104 -13.54 -5.70 -0.11
C ASN A 104 -12.00 -5.75 -0.12
N ALA A 105 -11.35 -4.87 0.65
CA ALA A 105 -9.90 -4.84 0.77
C ALA A 105 -9.36 -6.16 1.34
N ILE A 106 -9.92 -6.68 2.43
CA ILE A 106 -9.54 -7.98 3.01
C ILE A 106 -9.67 -9.11 1.97
N ASN A 107 -10.77 -9.15 1.21
CA ASN A 107 -10.95 -10.15 0.16
C ASN A 107 -9.90 -10.05 -0.96
N VAL A 108 -9.44 -8.83 -1.29
CA VAL A 108 -8.31 -8.64 -2.20
C VAL A 108 -7.02 -9.19 -1.59
N TYR A 109 -6.76 -8.92 -0.32
CA TYR A 109 -5.59 -9.46 0.38
C TYR A 109 -5.62 -11.00 0.46
N TYR A 110 -6.77 -11.64 0.64
CA TYR A 110 -6.86 -13.10 0.55
C TYR A 110 -6.48 -13.64 -0.84
N LYS A 111 -6.89 -12.96 -1.92
CA LYS A 111 -6.43 -13.32 -3.28
C LYS A 111 -4.91 -13.22 -3.40
N PHE A 112 -4.29 -12.23 -2.77
CA PHE A 112 -2.85 -12.03 -2.82
C PHE A 112 -2.06 -13.01 -1.95
N HIS A 113 -2.65 -13.51 -0.85
CA HIS A 113 -1.88 -14.21 0.18
C HIS A 113 -2.18 -15.70 0.33
N HIS A 114 -3.34 -16.21 -0.12
CA HIS A 114 -3.68 -17.64 0.05
C HIS A 114 -2.79 -18.59 -0.81
N GLN A 115 -2.18 -18.08 -1.87
CA GLN A 115 -1.20 -18.80 -2.68
C GLN A 115 0.14 -18.08 -2.70
N TYR A 116 0.44 -17.30 -1.66
CA TYR A 116 1.64 -16.48 -1.63
C TYR A 116 2.89 -17.33 -1.89
N LYS A 117 3.74 -16.84 -2.79
CA LYS A 117 5.05 -17.43 -3.02
C LYS A 117 6.07 -16.30 -3.06
N PHE A 118 7.01 -16.32 -2.11
CA PHE A 118 8.05 -15.30 -2.08
C PHE A 118 8.90 -15.34 -3.35
N SER A 119 9.03 -14.20 -4.02
CA SER A 119 9.77 -14.04 -5.27
C SER A 119 11.18 -13.56 -5.01
N ASP A 120 12.15 -14.45 -5.17
CA ASP A 120 13.58 -14.07 -5.13
C ASP A 120 13.92 -13.09 -6.27
N LYS A 121 13.20 -13.15 -7.40
CA LYS A 121 13.34 -12.17 -8.49
C LYS A 121 12.95 -10.76 -8.04
N TYR A 122 11.77 -10.59 -7.43
CA TYR A 122 11.32 -9.27 -6.96
C TYR A 122 12.17 -8.77 -5.79
N PHE A 123 12.65 -9.68 -4.95
CA PHE A 123 13.63 -9.33 -3.92
C PHE A 123 14.98 -8.89 -4.51
N THR A 124 15.45 -9.55 -5.57
CA THR A 124 16.64 -9.13 -6.31
C THR A 124 16.45 -7.74 -6.92
N ASP A 125 15.27 -7.43 -7.45
CA ASP A 125 14.98 -6.09 -7.97
C ASP A 125 14.94 -5.02 -6.86
N PHE A 126 14.49 -5.36 -5.65
CA PHE A 126 14.63 -4.50 -4.48
C PHE A 126 16.11 -4.25 -4.12
N GLN A 127 16.95 -5.30 -4.12
CA GLN A 127 18.39 -5.14 -3.89
C GLN A 127 19.04 -4.24 -4.95
N LYS A 128 18.63 -4.35 -6.22
CA LYS A 128 19.07 -3.45 -7.29
C LYS A 128 18.66 -1.99 -7.05
N ILE A 129 17.45 -1.74 -6.52
CA ILE A 129 17.04 -0.38 -6.12
C ILE A 129 18.00 0.19 -5.09
N VAL A 130 18.28 -0.57 -4.03
CA VAL A 130 19.20 -0.15 -2.95
C VAL A 130 20.61 0.12 -3.49
N ASN A 131 21.14 -0.79 -4.31
CA ASN A 131 22.47 -0.63 -4.90
C ASN A 131 22.53 0.56 -5.86
N LEU A 132 21.51 0.76 -6.69
CA LEU A 132 21.43 1.90 -7.61
C LEU A 132 21.45 3.22 -6.85
N CYS A 133 20.72 3.34 -5.73
CA CYS A 133 20.78 4.51 -4.88
C CYS A 133 22.18 4.71 -4.27
N ARG A 134 22.80 3.64 -3.77
CA ARG A 134 24.15 3.70 -3.17
C ARG A 134 25.22 4.14 -4.18
N GLU A 135 25.22 3.55 -5.37
CA GLU A 135 26.18 3.84 -6.44
C GLU A 135 26.08 5.29 -6.94
N ASN A 136 24.89 5.88 -6.89
CA ASN A 136 24.63 7.25 -7.33
C ASN A 136 24.60 8.28 -6.19
N ASN A 137 25.03 7.90 -4.96
CA ASN A 137 25.01 8.77 -3.78
C ASN A 137 23.63 9.37 -3.45
N ILE A 138 22.57 8.59 -3.68
CA ILE A 138 21.18 8.96 -3.40
C ILE A 138 20.82 8.47 -2.00
N LYS A 139 20.30 9.37 -1.17
CA LYS A 139 19.72 9.00 0.14
C LYS A 139 18.45 8.19 -0.11
N LEU A 140 18.46 6.91 0.27
CA LEU A 140 17.30 6.04 0.17
C LEU A 140 16.67 5.83 1.54
N THR A 141 15.38 6.14 1.64
CA THR A 141 14.53 5.77 2.78
C THR A 141 13.51 4.74 2.30
N VAL A 142 13.51 3.55 2.92
CA VAL A 142 12.51 2.52 2.68
C VAL A 142 11.56 2.47 3.87
N PHE A 143 10.25 2.38 3.62
CA PHE A 143 9.27 2.19 4.69
C PHE A 143 8.20 1.14 4.35
N ILE A 144 7.65 0.51 5.38
CA ILE A 144 6.46 -0.35 5.30
C ILE A 144 5.26 0.48 5.73
N SER A 145 4.24 0.54 4.86
CA SER A 145 3.02 1.33 5.08
C SER A 145 2.25 0.91 6.34
N PRO A 146 1.56 1.86 7.02
CA PRO A 146 0.73 1.57 8.17
C PRO A 146 -0.62 1.00 7.75
N SER A 147 -0.67 -0.18 7.15
CA SER A 147 -1.97 -0.83 6.92
C SER A 147 -2.66 -1.09 8.25
N HIS A 148 -3.99 -1.00 8.24
CA HIS A 148 -4.81 -1.26 9.41
C HIS A 148 -4.58 -2.67 9.97
N ALA A 149 -4.67 -2.84 11.28
CA ALA A 149 -4.34 -4.08 11.99
C ALA A 149 -5.06 -5.32 11.45
N ILE A 150 -6.32 -5.17 11.05
CA ILE A 150 -7.12 -6.21 10.36
C ILE A 150 -6.39 -6.84 9.17
N GLN A 151 -5.60 -6.07 8.42
CA GLN A 151 -4.90 -6.58 7.25
C GLN A 151 -3.80 -7.58 7.65
N TRP A 152 -3.14 -7.37 8.78
CA TRP A 152 -2.17 -8.32 9.34
C TRP A 152 -2.86 -9.59 9.83
N GLU A 153 -4.08 -9.47 10.36
CA GLU A 153 -4.92 -10.64 10.69
C GLU A 153 -5.31 -11.44 9.44
N SER A 154 -5.59 -10.80 8.31
CA SER A 154 -5.84 -11.54 7.06
C SER A 154 -4.62 -12.34 6.60
N ILE A 155 -3.39 -11.79 6.72
CA ILE A 155 -2.16 -12.51 6.40
C ILE A 155 -1.95 -13.69 7.35
N ARG A 156 -2.32 -13.54 8.63
CA ARG A 156 -2.30 -14.65 9.60
C ARG A 156 -3.30 -15.73 9.24
N ALA A 157 -4.51 -15.36 8.83
CA ALA A 157 -5.56 -16.30 8.46
C ALA A 157 -5.16 -17.18 7.27
N THR A 158 -4.36 -16.66 6.32
CA THR A 158 -3.82 -17.47 5.21
C THR A 158 -2.64 -18.36 5.59
N GLY A 159 -2.11 -18.26 6.81
CA GLY A 159 -0.92 -18.98 7.27
C GLY A 159 0.42 -18.33 6.89
N GLU A 160 0.40 -17.15 6.25
CA GLU A 160 1.60 -16.51 5.69
C GLU A 160 2.34 -15.60 6.67
N PHE A 161 1.92 -15.54 7.93
CA PHE A 161 2.52 -14.63 8.90
C PHE A 161 4.02 -14.88 9.14
N LYS A 162 4.44 -16.15 9.20
CA LYS A 162 5.87 -16.50 9.33
C LYS A 162 6.67 -16.03 8.10
N THR A 163 6.08 -16.12 6.91
CA THR A 163 6.67 -15.62 5.68
C THR A 163 6.80 -14.10 5.70
N TRP A 164 5.79 -13.39 6.22
CA TRP A 164 5.81 -11.95 6.42
C TRP A 164 6.90 -11.50 7.41
N GLU A 165 7.09 -12.20 8.53
CA GLU A 165 8.19 -11.93 9.46
C GLU A 165 9.56 -12.15 8.79
N ASN A 166 9.70 -13.27 8.06
CA ASN A 166 10.93 -13.57 7.33
C ASN A 166 11.22 -12.57 6.22
N TRP A 167 10.19 -12.00 5.60
CA TRP A 167 10.35 -10.91 4.64
C TRP A 167 10.94 -9.67 5.32
N LYS A 168 10.43 -9.25 6.48
CA LYS A 168 11.03 -8.14 7.25
C LYS A 168 12.47 -8.42 7.63
N ARG A 169 12.78 -9.64 8.10
CA ARG A 169 14.16 -10.07 8.37
C ARG A 169 15.04 -9.92 7.12
N LYS A 170 14.58 -10.40 5.95
CA LYS A 170 15.31 -10.26 4.67
C LYS A 170 15.55 -8.79 4.31
N LEU A 171 14.56 -7.92 4.49
CA LEU A 171 14.69 -6.50 4.16
C LEU A 171 15.78 -5.80 4.96
N VAL A 172 15.81 -5.98 6.29
CA VAL A 172 16.76 -5.28 7.17
C VAL A 172 18.22 -5.71 6.94
N GLN A 173 18.44 -6.88 6.33
CA GLN A 173 19.78 -7.30 5.90
C GLN A 173 20.30 -6.52 4.68
N VAL A 174 19.42 -5.87 3.92
CA VAL A 174 19.79 -5.10 2.72
C VAL A 174 19.96 -3.62 3.06
N THR A 175 19.04 -3.06 3.86
CA THR A 175 19.03 -1.65 4.28
C THR A 175 18.15 -1.49 5.52
N PRO A 176 18.39 -0.49 6.39
CA PRO A 176 17.41 -0.12 7.41
C PRO A 176 16.04 0.21 6.80
N VAL A 177 14.97 -0.14 7.51
CA VAL A 177 13.58 0.04 7.04
C VAL A 177 12.73 0.66 8.14
N TRP A 178 12.04 1.75 7.83
CA TRP A 178 11.02 2.27 8.72
C TRP A 178 9.78 1.38 8.68
N ASP A 179 9.36 0.86 9.82
CA ASP A 179 8.18 0.02 9.93
C ASP A 179 7.05 0.76 10.65
N PHE A 180 6.02 1.13 9.89
CA PHE A 180 4.79 1.72 10.43
C PHE A 180 3.66 0.70 10.60
N SER A 181 3.92 -0.58 10.28
CA SER A 181 2.95 -1.66 10.44
C SER A 181 2.86 -2.17 11.89
N GLY A 182 2.04 -3.21 12.09
CA GLY A 182 1.81 -3.81 13.40
C GLY A 182 0.59 -3.21 14.11
N TYR A 183 0.61 -3.23 15.44
CA TYR A 183 -0.49 -2.81 16.29
C TYR A 183 -0.03 -1.61 17.12
N ASN A 184 -0.38 -0.41 16.66
CA ASN A 184 -0.03 0.85 17.29
C ASN A 184 -1.24 1.81 17.33
N SER A 185 -1.07 2.96 17.96
CA SER A 185 -2.11 3.99 18.13
C SER A 185 -2.81 4.44 16.85
N ILE A 186 -2.16 4.33 15.68
CA ILE A 186 -2.75 4.68 14.39
C ILE A 186 -3.41 3.47 13.74
N THR A 187 -2.70 2.32 13.67
CA THR A 187 -3.14 1.14 12.91
C THR A 187 -4.25 0.34 13.57
N THR A 188 -4.60 0.66 14.82
CA THR A 188 -5.62 -0.02 15.61
C THR A 188 -6.88 0.83 15.84
N GLU A 189 -7.10 1.83 14.98
CA GLU A 189 -8.36 2.59 14.98
C GLU A 189 -9.55 1.63 14.90
N LYS A 190 -10.44 1.65 15.90
CA LYS A 190 -11.58 0.74 15.91
C LYS A 190 -12.48 0.96 14.69
N LEU A 191 -12.83 -0.13 14.00
CA LEU A 191 -13.65 -0.10 12.80
C LEU A 191 -15.03 0.52 13.06
N GLN A 192 -15.28 1.65 12.40
CA GLN A 192 -16.52 2.41 12.47
C GLN A 192 -17.05 2.71 11.07
N ASP A 193 -18.26 3.25 10.96
CA ASP A 193 -18.85 3.58 9.65
C ASP A 193 -18.12 4.76 8.99
N VAL A 194 -17.52 5.63 9.81
CA VAL A 194 -16.60 6.70 9.41
C VAL A 194 -15.32 6.56 10.23
N MET A 195 -14.18 6.69 9.56
CA MET A 195 -12.84 6.52 10.13
C MET A 195 -12.03 7.80 9.88
N GLU A 196 -11.12 8.09 10.80
CA GLU A 196 -10.19 9.21 10.77
C GLU A 196 -8.88 8.84 10.07
N ASN A 197 -8.34 7.65 10.33
CA ASN A 197 -7.02 7.24 9.84
C ASN A 197 -7.09 6.50 8.51
N TYR A 198 -8.24 5.96 8.13
CA TYR A 198 -8.36 5.03 6.99
C TYR A 198 -9.58 5.26 6.09
N ALA A 199 -9.38 5.20 4.77
CA ALA A 199 -10.46 5.06 3.80
C ALA A 199 -10.89 3.58 3.65
N ASP A 200 -9.90 2.69 3.67
CA ASP A 200 -10.05 1.24 3.80
C ASP A 200 -8.83 0.64 4.54
N SER A 201 -8.72 -0.69 4.64
CA SER A 201 -7.65 -1.32 5.43
C SER A 201 -6.22 -1.04 4.94
N SER A 202 -6.05 -0.59 3.69
CA SER A 202 -4.76 -0.31 3.05
C SER A 202 -4.52 1.16 2.77
N HIS A 203 -5.57 1.94 2.54
CA HIS A 203 -5.49 3.35 2.15
C HIS A 203 -5.69 4.24 3.38
N TYR A 204 -4.57 4.72 3.95
CA TYR A 204 -4.57 5.67 5.05
C TYR A 204 -4.81 7.11 4.58
N THR A 205 -5.31 7.96 5.48
CA THR A 205 -5.65 9.36 5.18
C THR A 205 -4.41 10.26 5.11
N LYS A 206 -4.57 11.46 4.53
CA LYS A 206 -3.48 12.44 4.45
C LYS A 206 -2.86 12.75 5.82
N PRO A 207 -3.63 12.97 6.92
CA PRO A 207 -3.04 13.17 8.25
C PRO A 207 -2.09 12.03 8.66
N VAL A 208 -2.44 10.77 8.39
CA VAL A 208 -1.54 9.64 8.66
C VAL A 208 -0.29 9.68 7.76
N GLY A 209 -0.45 10.02 6.49
CA GLY A 209 0.68 10.26 5.58
C GLY A 209 1.62 11.36 6.07
N ASP A 210 1.08 12.44 6.63
CA ASP A 210 1.87 13.51 7.24
C ASP A 210 2.66 12.99 8.46
N LEU A 211 2.08 12.11 9.29
CA LEU A 211 2.79 11.49 10.42
C LEU A 211 3.98 10.62 9.96
N ILE A 212 3.83 9.87 8.86
CA ILE A 212 4.90 9.07 8.27
C ILE A 212 6.06 9.98 7.84
N LEU A 213 5.76 11.05 7.09
CA LEU A 213 6.77 11.98 6.60
C LEU A 213 7.43 12.74 7.74
N ASN A 214 6.67 13.16 8.74
CA ASN A 214 7.19 13.78 9.96
C ASN A 214 8.22 12.90 10.66
N ARG A 215 7.93 11.60 10.79
CA ARG A 215 8.85 10.61 11.40
C ARG A 215 10.10 10.39 10.55
N ILE A 216 9.93 10.18 9.25
CA ILE A 216 11.04 9.86 8.32
C ILE A 216 12.00 11.03 8.15
N LEU A 217 11.45 12.25 8.03
CA LEU A 217 12.21 13.46 7.72
C LEU A 217 12.63 14.24 8.98
N ASP A 218 12.36 13.70 10.17
CA ASP A 218 12.57 14.38 11.46
C ASP A 218 11.92 15.79 11.47
N TYR A 219 10.72 15.88 10.91
CA TYR A 219 9.96 17.12 10.78
C TYR A 219 8.78 17.10 11.74
N GLN A 220 8.74 18.03 12.70
CA GLN A 220 7.69 18.07 13.75
C GLN A 220 7.55 16.72 14.50
N PRO A 221 8.65 16.16 15.05
CA PRO A 221 8.63 14.82 15.68
C PRO A 221 7.65 14.74 16.87
N ASP A 222 7.41 15.85 17.58
CA ASP A 222 6.47 15.94 18.70
C ASP A 222 5.00 15.67 18.29
N LYS A 223 4.68 15.76 16.99
CA LYS A 223 3.35 15.43 16.47
C LYS A 223 3.17 13.95 16.18
N VAL A 224 4.25 13.17 16.15
CA VAL A 224 4.18 11.74 15.81
C VAL A 224 4.04 10.92 17.09
N PRO A 225 3.00 10.08 17.24
CA PRO A 225 2.89 9.18 18.38
C PRO A 225 4.16 8.34 18.58
N GLY A 226 4.61 8.20 19.83
CA GLY A 226 5.88 7.54 20.14
C GLY A 226 5.97 6.09 19.63
N ASP A 227 4.83 5.40 19.54
CA ASP A 227 4.70 4.03 19.05
C ASP A 227 4.52 3.92 17.52
N PHE A 228 4.45 5.03 16.79
CA PHE A 228 4.19 5.06 15.36
C PHE A 228 5.46 5.25 14.52
N GLY A 229 5.96 4.14 13.95
CA GLY A 229 7.14 4.11 13.08
C GLY A 229 8.42 3.74 13.83
N VAL A 230 8.98 2.57 13.55
CA VAL A 230 10.24 2.10 14.15
C VAL A 230 11.27 1.88 13.06
N LEU A 231 12.47 2.44 13.20
CA LEU A 231 13.56 2.16 12.26
C LEU A 231 14.14 0.77 12.56
N LEU A 232 13.86 -0.19 11.69
CA LEU A 232 14.32 -1.56 11.82
C LEU A 232 15.71 -1.76 11.24
N THR A 233 16.50 -2.52 11.97
CA THR A 233 17.86 -2.93 11.63
C THR A 233 18.06 -4.41 11.98
N PRO A 234 19.16 -5.04 11.54
CA PRO A 234 19.49 -6.40 11.98
C PRO A 234 19.54 -6.56 13.51
N GLU A 235 19.87 -5.51 14.25
CA GLU A 235 20.04 -5.55 15.70
C GLU A 235 18.71 -5.57 16.48
N ASN A 236 17.65 -4.94 15.95
CA ASN A 236 16.37 -4.79 16.67
C ASN A 236 15.21 -5.62 16.11
N ILE A 237 15.36 -6.23 14.93
CA ILE A 237 14.27 -6.89 14.21
C ILE A 237 13.56 -7.97 15.05
N GLU A 238 14.29 -8.83 15.76
CA GLU A 238 13.66 -9.90 16.53
C GLU A 238 12.83 -9.34 17.70
N SER A 239 13.36 -8.36 18.43
CA SER A 239 12.64 -7.71 19.53
C SER A 239 11.38 -6.98 19.05
N HIS A 240 11.43 -6.39 17.84
CA HIS A 240 10.28 -5.74 17.23
C HIS A 240 9.21 -6.75 16.81
N LEU A 241 9.61 -7.89 16.25
CA LEU A 241 8.67 -8.98 15.91
C LEU A 241 8.03 -9.61 17.16
N ASP A 242 8.79 -9.78 18.24
CA ASP A 242 8.25 -10.17 19.55
C ASP A 242 7.20 -9.17 20.04
N LYS A 243 7.51 -7.88 19.98
CA LYS A 243 6.58 -6.81 20.35
C LYS A 243 5.29 -6.87 19.52
N ILE A 244 5.37 -7.04 18.19
CA ILE A 244 4.18 -7.19 17.33
C ILE A 244 3.31 -8.39 17.76
N ARG A 245 3.92 -9.51 18.19
CA ARG A 245 3.18 -10.67 18.68
C ARG A 245 2.48 -10.35 20.00
N THR A 246 3.16 -9.71 20.95
CA THR A 246 2.57 -9.31 22.24
C THR A 246 1.46 -8.26 22.07
N ASP A 247 1.68 -7.24 21.24
CA ASP A 247 0.68 -6.19 21.02
C ASP A 247 -0.58 -6.76 20.36
N ARG A 248 -0.43 -7.77 19.49
CA ARG A 248 -1.58 -8.50 18.93
C ARG A 248 -2.43 -9.16 20.02
N GLU A 249 -1.81 -9.81 21.00
CA GLU A 249 -2.55 -10.48 22.07
C GLU A 249 -3.40 -9.49 22.87
N VAL A 250 -2.93 -8.25 23.01
CA VAL A 250 -3.71 -7.16 23.59
C VAL A 250 -4.81 -6.71 22.64
N TRP A 251 -4.49 -6.49 21.37
CA TRP A 251 -5.45 -6.03 20.36
C TRP A 251 -6.64 -6.98 20.21
N VAL A 252 -6.39 -8.30 20.12
CA VAL A 252 -7.42 -9.34 19.97
C VAL A 252 -8.45 -9.30 21.11
N LYS A 253 -8.03 -9.03 22.35
CA LYS A 253 -8.94 -8.95 23.50
C LYS A 253 -9.93 -7.78 23.39
N ASN A 254 -9.56 -6.73 22.66
CA ASN A 254 -10.33 -5.49 22.54
C ASN A 254 -11.06 -5.33 21.19
N HIS A 255 -10.75 -6.19 20.21
CA HIS A 255 -11.25 -6.11 18.81
C HIS A 255 -11.77 -7.47 18.32
N GLN A 256 -12.52 -8.16 19.18
CA GLN A 256 -13.02 -9.51 18.91
C GLN A 256 -13.95 -9.55 17.69
N ASP A 257 -14.76 -8.52 17.49
CA ASP A 257 -15.67 -8.36 16.34
C ASP A 257 -14.91 -8.23 15.01
N GLU A 258 -13.80 -7.49 15.01
CA GLU A 258 -12.93 -7.36 13.85
C GLU A 258 -12.20 -8.67 13.53
N LEU A 259 -11.74 -9.40 14.56
CA LEU A 259 -11.15 -10.72 14.39
C LEU A 259 -12.16 -11.73 13.82
N GLU A 260 -13.39 -11.73 14.32
CA GLU A 260 -14.48 -12.58 13.81
C GLU A 260 -14.83 -12.25 12.36
N LEU A 261 -14.81 -10.97 11.97
CA LEU A 261 -14.98 -10.55 10.58
C LEU A 261 -13.92 -11.19 9.68
N VAL A 262 -12.63 -11.07 10.04
CA VAL A 262 -11.52 -11.65 9.27
C VAL A 262 -11.71 -13.16 9.11
N GLN A 263 -11.98 -13.87 10.21
CA GLN A 263 -12.17 -15.32 10.21
C GLN A 263 -13.37 -15.78 9.38
N ARG A 264 -14.48 -15.03 9.43
CA ARG A 264 -15.66 -15.30 8.60
C ARG A 264 -15.33 -15.13 7.11
N LEU A 265 -14.69 -14.03 6.74
CA LEU A 265 -14.33 -13.74 5.35
C LEU A 265 -13.35 -14.80 4.79
N GLU A 266 -12.43 -15.32 5.62
CA GLU A 266 -11.53 -16.39 5.21
C GLU A 266 -12.30 -17.69 4.87
N LYS A 267 -13.25 -18.08 5.73
CA LYS A 267 -14.09 -19.27 5.48
C LYS A 267 -14.87 -19.11 4.16
N GLU A 268 -15.51 -17.96 3.97
CA GLU A 268 -16.26 -17.64 2.75
C GLU A 268 -15.35 -17.67 1.51
N PHE A 269 -14.15 -17.10 1.60
CA PHE A 269 -13.17 -17.10 0.52
C PHE A 269 -12.80 -18.54 0.10
N VAL A 270 -12.43 -19.39 1.06
CA VAL A 270 -12.06 -20.78 0.83
C VAL A 270 -13.21 -21.59 0.22
N GLU A 271 -14.43 -21.41 0.71
CA GLU A 271 -15.62 -22.08 0.17
C GLU A 271 -15.89 -21.69 -1.29
N ASN A 272 -15.78 -20.40 -1.61
CA ASN A 272 -15.97 -19.89 -2.96
C ASN A 272 -14.90 -20.44 -3.92
N GLN A 273 -13.64 -20.54 -3.49
CA GLN A 273 -12.58 -21.18 -4.30
C GLN A 273 -12.87 -22.65 -4.58
N LYS A 274 -13.41 -23.40 -3.60
CA LYS A 274 -13.79 -24.81 -3.78
C LYS A 274 -14.94 -24.97 -4.77
N LYS A 275 -15.97 -24.11 -4.71
CA LYS A 275 -17.10 -24.13 -5.66
C LYS A 275 -16.63 -23.85 -7.09
N ASN A 276 -15.77 -22.86 -7.28
CA ASN A 276 -15.23 -22.50 -8.59
C ASN A 276 -14.36 -23.60 -9.23
N LYS A 277 -13.69 -24.43 -8.41
CA LYS A 277 -12.93 -25.61 -8.89
C LYS A 277 -13.81 -26.82 -9.23
N LYS A 278 -15.01 -26.95 -8.64
CA LYS A 278 -15.95 -28.03 -8.97
C LYS A 278 -16.77 -27.78 -10.23
N ASN A 279 -16.90 -26.52 -10.64
CA ASN A 279 -17.65 -26.10 -11.83
C ASN A 279 -16.75 -25.88 -13.07
N LYS A 280 -15.47 -26.21 -12.98
CA LYS A 280 -14.49 -26.22 -14.09
C LYS A 280 -14.10 -27.66 -14.37
#